data_AF-A0A950WAF6-F1
#
_entry.id   AF-A0A950WAF6-F1
#
_cell.length_a   1.000
_cell.length_b   1.000
_cell.length_c   1.000
_cell.angle_alpha   90.00
_cell.angle_beta   90.00
_cell.angle_gamma   90.00
#
_symmetry.space_group_name_H-M   'P 1'
#
loop_
_entity.id
_entity.type
_entity.pdbx_description
1 polymer ?
#
loop_
_entity_poly.entity_id
_entity_poly.type
_entity_poly.pdbx_seq_one_letter_code
_entity_poly.pdbx_strand_id
1 'polypeptide(L)'
;LGSLVGMLTALFLFGGSGFWVFHGLYGYNAVLAGIAVGGLFYVLTWESALYALVCCLVSTVIMAAISVFLSPLGMPALTAPFVLSTWLFLLPKASFHALHPVALADVTNAERIRHTYLEREHPRILPTP
;
A
#
# COMPACT_ATOMS: atom_id res chain seq x y z
N LEU A 1 -5.29 7.70 4.10
CA LEU A 1 -5.63 7.51 2.68
C LEU A 1 -5.99 6.07 2.35
N GLY A 2 -5.10 5.08 2.58
CA GLY A 2 -5.41 3.68 2.24
C GLY A 2 -6.72 3.13 2.84
N SER A 3 -7.00 3.41 4.12
CA SER A 3 -8.28 3.01 4.74
C SER A 3 -9.51 3.62 4.03
N LEU A 4 -9.43 4.91 3.66
CA LEU A 4 -10.49 5.59 2.90
C LEU A 4 -10.66 4.97 1.52
N VAL A 5 -9.56 4.67 0.81
CA VAL A 5 -9.60 3.97 -0.49
C VAL A 5 -10.29 2.62 -0.34
N GLY A 6 -9.95 1.83 0.69
CA GLY A 6 -10.56 0.53 0.92
C GLY A 6 -12.05 0.63 1.26
N MET A 7 -12.45 1.59 2.09
CA MET A 7 -13.86 1.87 2.38
C MET A 7 -14.63 2.22 1.10
N LEU A 8 -14.15 3.19 0.32
CA LEU A 8 -14.83 3.62 -0.92
C LEU A 8 -14.88 2.49 -1.94
N THR A 9 -13.78 1.75 -2.12
CA THR A 9 -13.72 0.59 -3.03
C THR A 9 -14.78 -0.43 -2.66
N ALA A 10 -14.95 -0.74 -1.37
CA ALA A 10 -15.96 -1.69 -0.92
C ALA A 10 -17.40 -1.21 -1.13
N LEU A 11 -17.66 0.09 -0.89
CA LEU A 11 -18.98 0.68 -1.10
C LEU A 11 -19.36 0.68 -2.60
N PHE A 12 -18.43 1.07 -3.48
CA PHE A 12 -18.73 1.22 -4.91
C PHE A 12 -18.70 -0.11 -5.68
N LEU A 13 -17.77 -1.03 -5.37
CA LEU A 13 -17.60 -2.26 -6.15
C LEU A 13 -18.37 -3.46 -5.62
N PHE A 14 -18.58 -3.54 -4.31
CA PHE A 14 -19.17 -4.74 -3.68
C PHE A 14 -20.55 -4.47 -3.08
N GLY A 15 -21.07 -3.23 -3.20
CA GLY A 15 -22.31 -2.82 -2.54
C GLY A 15 -22.26 -3.06 -1.03
N GLY A 16 -21.06 -2.89 -0.44
CA GLY A 16 -20.65 -3.54 0.80
C GLY A 16 -21.68 -3.48 1.92
N SER A 17 -21.91 -4.62 2.57
CA SER A 17 -22.66 -4.68 3.82
C SER A 17 -22.08 -3.68 4.82
N GLY A 18 -22.93 -2.77 5.32
CA GLY A 18 -22.53 -1.68 6.21
C GLY A 18 -21.73 -2.16 7.42
N PHE A 19 -21.96 -3.40 7.89
CA PHE A 19 -21.20 -4.01 8.98
C PHE A 19 -19.69 -4.12 8.67
N TRP A 20 -19.32 -4.72 7.53
CA TRP A 20 -17.91 -4.96 7.19
C TRP A 20 -17.14 -3.66 6.97
N VAL A 21 -17.81 -2.67 6.39
CA VAL A 21 -17.24 -1.34 6.15
C VAL A 21 -17.10 -0.57 7.46
N PHE A 22 -18.14 -0.56 8.31
CA PHE A 22 -18.14 0.13 9.59
C PHE A 22 -17.10 -0.43 10.57
N HIS A 23 -16.91 -1.75 10.58
CA HIS A 23 -15.86 -2.40 11.36
C HIS A 23 -14.45 -2.30 10.73
N GLY A 24 -14.30 -1.57 9.61
CA GLY A 24 -13.00 -1.31 8.98
C GLY A 24 -12.35 -2.51 8.29
N LEU A 25 -13.09 -3.60 8.08
CA LEU A 25 -12.56 -4.87 7.56
C LEU A 25 -12.05 -4.75 6.10
N TYR A 26 -12.62 -3.82 5.33
CA TYR A 26 -12.12 -3.48 3.99
C TYR A 26 -11.02 -2.40 3.99
N GLY A 27 -10.81 -1.70 5.11
CA GLY A 27 -9.85 -0.58 5.18
C GLY A 27 -8.46 -0.96 5.71
N TYR A 28 -8.36 -1.94 6.62
CA TYR A 28 -7.08 -2.20 7.32
C TYR A 28 -6.00 -2.81 6.41
N ASN A 29 -6.34 -3.75 5.53
CA ASN A 29 -5.37 -4.29 4.57
C ASN A 29 -4.89 -3.21 3.58
N ALA A 30 -5.82 -2.37 3.11
CA ALA A 30 -5.53 -1.25 2.23
C ALA A 30 -4.62 -0.21 2.90
N VAL A 31 -4.81 0.13 4.18
CA VAL A 31 -3.91 1.09 4.85
C VAL A 31 -2.50 0.54 5.01
N LEU A 32 -2.33 -0.74 5.33
CA LEU A 32 -1.00 -1.37 5.40
C LEU A 32 -0.31 -1.38 4.03
N ALA A 33 -1.05 -1.71 2.97
CA ALA A 33 -0.54 -1.69 1.60
C ALA A 33 -0.09 -0.28 1.18
N GLY A 34 -0.89 0.73 1.53
CA GLY A 34 -0.57 2.13 1.29
C GLY A 34 0.69 2.60 2.02
N ILE A 35 0.88 2.19 3.28
CA ILE A 35 2.09 2.52 4.06
C ILE A 35 3.33 1.85 3.43
N ALA A 36 3.20 0.56 3.08
CA ALA A 36 4.32 -0.21 2.53
C ALA A 36 4.81 0.34 1.19
N VAL A 37 3.89 0.62 0.25
CA VAL A 37 4.24 1.09 -1.11
C VAL A 37 4.45 2.61 -1.14
N GLY A 38 3.71 3.37 -0.34
CA GLY A 38 3.69 4.83 -0.36
C GLY A 38 4.73 5.51 0.53
N GLY A 39 5.94 4.96 0.62
CA GLY A 39 7.05 5.63 1.33
C GLY A 39 8.01 4.71 2.07
N LEU A 40 7.66 3.43 2.28
CA LEU A 40 8.54 2.50 2.99
C LEU A 40 9.44 1.71 2.04
N PHE A 41 8.87 1.04 1.03
CA PHE A 41 9.60 0.23 0.06
C PHE A 41 9.86 0.93 -1.28
N TYR A 42 9.20 2.07 -1.52
CA TYR A 42 9.53 3.01 -2.58
C TYR A 42 9.69 4.40 -1.95
N VAL A 43 10.58 5.21 -2.52
CA VAL A 43 10.69 6.62 -2.13
C VAL A 43 9.35 7.30 -2.37
N LEU A 44 8.88 8.08 -1.39
CA LEU A 44 7.62 8.83 -1.52
C LEU A 44 7.78 9.93 -2.57
N THR A 45 7.19 9.69 -3.74
CA THR A 45 7.11 10.57 -4.92
C THR A 45 5.63 10.64 -5.35
N TRP A 46 5.30 11.45 -6.33
CA TRP A 46 3.90 11.53 -6.79
C TRP A 46 3.47 10.22 -7.48
N GLU A 47 4.39 9.64 -8.24
CA GLU A 47 4.25 8.38 -8.95
C GLU A 47 4.08 7.21 -7.98
N SER A 48 4.92 7.13 -6.93
CA SER A 48 4.78 6.09 -5.91
C SER A 48 3.54 6.28 -5.04
N ALA A 49 3.07 7.53 -4.82
CA ALA A 49 1.80 7.79 -4.14
C ALA A 49 0.60 7.29 -4.95
N LEU A 50 0.54 7.58 -6.26
CA LEU A 50 -0.50 7.04 -7.15
C LEU A 50 -0.44 5.52 -7.21
N TYR A 51 0.76 4.95 -7.33
CA TYR A 51 0.97 3.50 -7.32
C TYR A 51 0.49 2.85 -6.02
N ALA A 52 0.72 3.51 -4.87
CA ALA A 52 0.24 3.07 -3.57
C ALA A 52 -1.30 3.11 -3.47
N LEU A 53 -1.98 4.10 -4.05
CA LEU A 53 -3.45 4.15 -4.09
C LEU A 53 -4.02 2.98 -4.90
N VAL A 54 -3.40 2.62 -6.02
CA VAL A 54 -3.79 1.43 -6.79
C VAL A 54 -3.54 0.16 -5.99
N CYS A 55 -2.41 0.06 -5.27
CA CYS A 55 -2.14 -1.07 -4.38
C CYS A 55 -3.21 -1.21 -3.26
N CYS A 56 -3.66 -0.10 -2.69
CA CYS A 56 -4.75 -0.08 -1.69
C CYS A 56 -6.05 -0.65 -2.26
N LEU A 57 -6.41 -0.23 -3.49
CA LEU A 57 -7.60 -0.74 -4.19
C LEU A 57 -7.47 -2.25 -4.42
N VAL A 58 -6.33 -2.72 -4.96
CA VAL A 58 -6.08 -4.15 -5.22
C VAL A 58 -6.12 -4.96 -3.93
N SER A 59 -5.53 -4.46 -2.84
CA SER A 59 -5.57 -5.11 -1.53
C SER A 59 -7.02 -5.32 -1.03
N THR A 60 -7.89 -4.35 -1.30
CA THR A 60 -9.32 -4.42 -0.94
C THR A 60 -10.07 -5.46 -1.79
N VAL A 61 -9.75 -5.56 -3.08
CA VAL A 61 -10.30 -6.61 -3.97
C VAL A 61 -9.85 -7.99 -3.52
N ILE A 62 -8.57 -8.16 -3.18
CA ILE A 62 -8.04 -9.42 -2.66
C ILE A 62 -8.69 -9.78 -1.31
N MET A 63 -8.98 -8.79 -0.45
CA MET A 63 -9.72 -9.02 0.79
C MET A 63 -11.09 -9.64 0.51
N ALA A 64 -11.87 -9.07 -0.41
CA ALA A 64 -13.16 -9.63 -0.79
C ALA A 64 -13.02 -11.08 -1.32
N ALA A 65 -12.04 -11.32 -2.21
CA ALA A 65 -11.82 -12.63 -2.81
C ALA A 65 -11.43 -13.70 -1.78
N ILE A 66 -10.47 -13.39 -0.89
CA ILE A 66 -10.02 -14.33 0.15
C ILE A 66 -11.12 -14.58 1.17
N SER A 67 -11.89 -13.55 1.55
CA SER A 67 -13.02 -13.73 2.46
C SER A 67 -14.07 -14.70 1.91
N VAL A 68 -14.39 -14.61 0.61
CA VAL A 68 -15.31 -15.57 -0.03
C VAL A 68 -14.67 -16.97 -0.08
N PHE A 69 -13.42 -17.06 -0.50
CA PHE A 69 -12.70 -18.34 -0.62
C PHE A 69 -12.58 -19.10 0.71
N LEU A 70 -12.33 -18.39 1.81
CA LEU A 70 -12.18 -18.99 3.14
C LEU A 70 -13.52 -19.17 3.89
N SER A 71 -14.61 -18.59 3.37
CA SER A 71 -15.93 -18.68 4.03
C SER A 71 -16.41 -20.11 4.28
N PRO A 72 -16.20 -21.13 3.40
CA PRO A 72 -16.63 -22.50 3.68
C PRO A 72 -15.83 -23.17 4.80
N LEU A 73 -14.62 -22.66 5.07
CA LEU A 73 -13.74 -23.14 6.13
C LEU A 73 -13.94 -22.38 7.45
N GLY A 74 -14.75 -21.32 7.45
CA GLY A 74 -14.96 -20.44 8.61
C GLY A 74 -13.72 -19.65 9.03
N MET A 75 -12.73 -19.50 8.14
CA MET A 75 -11.45 -18.85 8.46
C MET A 75 -11.42 -17.37 8.05
N PRO A 76 -10.78 -16.49 8.85
CA PRO A 76 -10.58 -15.09 8.48
C PRO A 76 -9.43 -14.92 7.48
N ALA A 77 -9.52 -13.90 6.63
CA ALA A 77 -8.46 -13.54 5.67
C ALA A 77 -7.19 -12.97 6.32
N LEU A 78 -7.30 -12.43 7.54
CA LEU A 78 -6.23 -11.74 8.25
C LEU A 78 -5.51 -10.72 7.33
N THR A 79 -4.19 -10.58 7.46
CA THR A 79 -3.39 -9.68 6.64
C THR A 79 -2.89 -10.29 5.33
N ALA A 80 -3.40 -11.47 4.92
CA ALA A 80 -3.04 -12.07 3.64
C ALA A 80 -3.30 -11.15 2.44
N PRO A 81 -4.42 -10.39 2.38
CA PRO A 81 -4.65 -9.45 1.29
C PRO A 81 -3.58 -8.36 1.18
N PHE A 82 -3.11 -7.82 2.32
CA PHE A 82 -1.99 -6.89 2.36
C PHE A 82 -0.69 -7.50 1.85
N VAL A 83 -0.33 -8.70 2.32
CA VAL A 83 0.92 -9.36 1.95
C VAL A 83 0.95 -9.64 0.45
N LEU A 84 -0.12 -10.22 -0.09
CA LEU A 84 -0.21 -10.57 -1.51
C LEU A 84 -0.23 -9.33 -2.41
N SER A 85 -0.99 -8.29 -2.06
CA SER A 85 -1.00 -7.05 -2.83
C SER A 85 0.38 -6.38 -2.82
N THR A 86 1.03 -6.35 -1.66
CA THR A 86 2.35 -5.71 -1.52
C THR A 86 3.41 -6.48 -2.31
N TRP A 87 3.43 -7.81 -2.26
CA TRP A 87 4.33 -8.60 -3.11
C TRP A 87 4.09 -8.34 -4.60
N LEU A 88 2.84 -8.34 -5.05
CA LEU A 88 2.51 -8.06 -6.45
C LEU A 88 3.05 -6.69 -6.91
N PHE A 89 3.04 -5.69 -6.04
CA PHE A 89 3.51 -4.32 -6.34
C PHE A 89 5.02 -4.12 -6.08
N LEU A 90 5.68 -5.06 -5.43
CA LEU A 90 7.13 -5.05 -5.18
C LEU A 90 7.93 -5.98 -6.09
N LEU A 91 7.31 -6.94 -6.76
CA LEU A 91 8.01 -7.81 -7.71
C LEU A 91 8.50 -7.07 -8.98
N PRO A 92 7.76 -6.12 -9.57
CA PRO A 92 8.17 -5.42 -10.80
C PRO A 92 9.25 -4.35 -10.62
N LYS A 93 10.06 -4.40 -9.54
CA LYS A 93 11.00 -3.34 -9.12
C LYS A 93 11.89 -2.77 -10.23
N ALA A 94 12.21 -3.56 -11.26
CA ALA A 94 13.07 -3.17 -12.38
C ALA A 94 12.33 -2.69 -13.64
N SER A 95 11.00 -2.73 -13.67
CA SER A 95 10.21 -2.45 -14.88
C SER A 95 9.72 -1.01 -14.97
N PHE A 96 9.65 -0.28 -13.85
CA PHE A 96 9.12 1.08 -13.80
C PHE A 96 10.21 2.09 -13.46
N HIS A 97 10.73 2.79 -14.46
CA HIS A 97 11.73 3.85 -14.27
C HIS A 97 11.23 5.02 -13.40
N ALA A 98 9.91 5.20 -13.30
CA ALA A 98 9.27 6.25 -12.51
C ALA A 98 9.16 5.92 -11.01
N LEU A 99 9.47 4.68 -10.61
CA LEU A 99 9.46 4.26 -9.21
C LEU A 99 10.90 4.06 -8.75
N HIS A 100 11.21 4.54 -7.54
CA HIS A 100 12.53 4.44 -6.93
C HIS A 100 12.47 3.44 -5.76
N PRO A 101 12.86 2.16 -5.95
CA PRO A 101 12.84 1.18 -4.87
C PRO A 101 13.84 1.53 -3.78
N VAL A 102 13.45 1.26 -2.54
CA VAL A 102 14.34 1.41 -1.37
C VAL A 102 14.97 0.05 -1.07
N ALA A 103 16.29 0.02 -0.90
CA ALA A 103 16.99 -1.18 -0.46
C ALA A 103 16.56 -1.54 0.97
N LEU A 104 16.37 -2.82 1.27
CA LEU A 104 15.84 -3.25 2.58
C LEU A 104 16.68 -2.79 3.76
N ALA A 105 18.01 -2.65 3.59
CA ALA A 105 18.93 -2.16 4.60
C ALA A 105 18.75 -0.66 4.91
N ASP A 106 18.18 0.10 3.97
CA ASP A 106 17.99 1.56 4.07
C ASP A 106 16.55 1.92 4.52
N VAL A 107 15.67 0.93 4.71
CA VAL A 107 14.28 1.15 5.09
C VAL A 107 14.21 1.64 6.53
N THR A 108 13.73 2.88 6.71
CA THR A 108 13.53 3.50 8.03
C THR A 108 12.13 4.09 8.13
N ASN A 109 11.96 5.39 7.89
CA ASN A 109 10.67 6.07 7.76
C ASN A 109 10.61 6.84 6.45
N ALA A 110 9.40 7.21 6.02
CA ALA A 110 9.17 7.81 4.72
C ALA A 110 9.87 9.17 4.57
N GLU A 111 9.94 9.96 5.64
CA GLU A 111 10.56 11.28 5.65
C GLU A 111 12.07 11.20 5.43
N ARG A 112 12.75 10.31 6.17
CA ARG A 112 14.19 10.08 6.07
C ARG A 112 14.56 9.48 4.72
N ILE A 113 13.80 8.49 4.26
CA ILE A 113 13.97 7.90 2.92
C ILE A 113 13.88 8.99 1.85
N ARG A 114 12.86 9.86 1.93
CA ARG A 114 12.69 10.98 0.98
C ARG A 114 13.80 12.02 1.09
N HIS A 115 14.24 12.36 2.30
CA HIS A 115 15.33 13.32 2.51
C HIS A 115 16.63 12.82 1.88
N THR A 116 17.02 11.58 2.18
CA THR A 116 18.24 10.96 1.62
C THR A 116 18.17 10.83 0.10
N TYR A 117 16.99 10.57 -0.47
CA TYR A 117 16.79 10.61 -1.91
C TYR A 117 17.03 12.01 -2.50
N LEU A 118 16.43 13.05 -1.89
CA LEU A 118 16.58 14.43 -2.35
C LEU A 118 18.02 14.96 -2.21
N GLU A 119 18.76 14.56 -1.17
CA GLU A 119 20.18 14.89 -1.02
C GLU A 119 21.03 14.29 -2.15
N ARG A 120 20.72 13.05 -2.56
CA ARG A 120 21.41 12.37 -3.67
C ARG A 120 21.11 13.02 -5.02
N GLU A 121 19.87 13.45 -5.25
CA GLU A 121 19.44 14.14 -6.47
C GLU A 121 19.89 15.62 -6.51
N HIS A 122 19.92 16.30 -5.36
CA HIS A 122 20.18 17.74 -5.25
C HIS A 122 21.12 18.09 -4.07
N PRO A 123 22.45 17.85 -4.20
CA PRO A 123 23.41 17.91 -3.09
C PRO A 123 23.63 19.28 -2.42
N ARG A 124 22.95 20.36 -2.87
CA ARG A 124 23.30 21.75 -2.52
C ARG A 124 22.20 22.59 -1.86
N ILE A 125 21.05 22.01 -1.50
CA ILE A 125 19.86 22.83 -1.14
C ILE A 125 19.33 22.58 0.29
N LEU A 126 19.72 21.53 1.01
CA LEU A 126 19.12 21.20 2.30
C LEU A 126 20.09 21.42 3.48
N PRO A 127 19.69 22.18 4.53
CA PRO A 127 20.43 22.22 5.79
C PRO A 127 20.34 20.85 6.47
N THR A 128 21.47 20.38 7.01
CA THR A 128 21.53 19.12 7.76
C THR A 128 20.62 19.18 9.00
N PRO A 129 19.91 18.09 9.35
CA PRO A 129 19.04 18.04 10.52
C PRO A 129 19.79 18.13 11.85
#